data_AF-A0A9D8RFJ4-F1
#
_entry.id   AF-A0A9D8RFJ4-F1
#
_cell.length_a   1.000
_cell.length_b   1.000
_cell.length_c   1.000
_cell.angle_alpha   90.00
_cell.angle_beta   90.00
_cell.angle_gamma   90.00
#
_symmetry.space_group_name_H-M   'P 1'
#
loop_
_entity.id
_entity.type
_entity.pdbx_description
1 polymer ?
#
loop_
_entity_poly.entity_id
_entity_poly.type
_entity_poly.pdbx_seq_one_letter_code
_entity_poly.pdbx_strand_id
1 'polypeptide(L)' 'MSKNHRGAGIRTLPNNGRGKCPICGKDNIKVLYEKEVDGQKLNICKYCNAAMKNKARKEAKAAPAAAAE' A
#
# COMPACT_ATOMS: atom_id res chain seq x y z
N MET A 1 -12.67 -7.20 7.76
CA MET A 1 -11.50 -7.13 6.84
C MET A 1 -11.61 -8.23 5.81
N SER A 2 -12.04 -7.92 4.60
CA SER A 2 -12.05 -8.92 3.53
C SER A 2 -10.60 -9.34 3.21
N LYS A 3 -10.38 -10.66 3.10
CA LYS A 3 -9.06 -11.27 2.91
C LYS A 3 -8.57 -11.11 1.46
N ASN A 4 -8.89 -10.02 0.75
CA ASN A 4 -8.53 -9.82 -0.67
C ASN A 4 -7.03 -9.95 -0.95
N HIS A 5 -6.17 -9.70 0.05
CA HIS A 5 -4.72 -9.77 -0.10
C HIS A 5 -4.07 -11.00 0.56
N ARG A 6 -4.85 -12.05 0.91
CA ARG A 6 -4.35 -13.30 1.50
C ARG A 6 -5.21 -14.53 1.11
N GLY A 7 -4.59 -15.70 0.99
CA GLY A 7 -5.31 -16.97 0.84
C GLY A 7 -5.60 -17.36 -0.61
N ALA A 8 -6.75 -18.02 -0.84
CA ALA A 8 -7.09 -18.67 -2.11
C ALA A 8 -7.18 -17.70 -3.29
N GLY A 9 -7.74 -16.50 -3.10
CA GLY A 9 -7.89 -15.51 -4.18
C GLY A 9 -6.57 -14.94 -4.72
N ILE A 10 -5.45 -15.13 -4.01
CA ILE A 10 -4.13 -14.80 -4.55
C ILE A 10 -3.56 -15.94 -5.40
N ARG A 11 -3.87 -17.20 -5.04
CA ARG A 11 -3.31 -18.38 -5.71
C ARG A 11 -3.83 -18.53 -7.14
N THR A 12 -4.97 -17.94 -7.44
CA THR A 12 -5.56 -17.86 -8.78
C THR A 12 -4.94 -16.77 -9.66
N LEU A 13 -4.22 -15.82 -9.07
CA LEU A 13 -3.56 -14.74 -9.81
C LEU A 13 -2.20 -15.22 -10.35
N PRO A 14 -1.78 -14.72 -11.53
CA PRO A 14 -0.48 -15.05 -12.08
C PRO A 14 0.62 -14.73 -11.07
N ASN A 15 1.51 -15.70 -10.88
CA ASN A 15 2.62 -15.63 -9.93
C ASN A 15 2.22 -15.30 -8.49
N ASN A 16 1.01 -15.70 -8.06
CA ASN A 16 0.46 -15.38 -6.75
C ASN A 16 0.40 -13.86 -6.47
N GLY A 17 0.12 -13.05 -7.50
CA GLY A 17 0.08 -11.60 -7.40
C GLY A 17 1.42 -10.95 -7.05
N ARG A 18 2.53 -11.65 -7.32
CA ARG A 18 3.89 -11.14 -7.15
C ARG A 18 4.39 -10.51 -8.43
N GLY A 19 5.08 -9.39 -8.30
CA GLY A 19 5.65 -8.68 -9.43
C GLY A 19 6.63 -7.61 -8.99
N LYS A 20 7.00 -6.75 -9.94
CA LYS A 20 7.83 -5.58 -9.72
C LYS A 20 6.99 -4.40 -9.24
N CYS A 21 7.37 -3.77 -8.14
CA CYS A 21 6.68 -2.58 -7.65
C CYS A 21 7.03 -1.36 -8.51
N PRO A 22 6.04 -0.59 -9.01
CA PRO A 22 6.31 0.63 -9.80
C PRO A 22 6.91 1.77 -8.97
N ILE A 23 6.74 1.76 -7.64
CA ILE A 23 7.21 2.85 -6.76
C ILE A 23 8.62 2.59 -6.23
N CYS A 24 8.88 1.38 -5.75
CA CYS A 24 10.14 1.07 -5.07
C CYS A 24 11.05 0.13 -5.87
N GLY A 25 10.65 -0.29 -7.07
CA GLY A 25 11.45 -1.14 -7.95
C GLY A 25 11.71 -2.56 -7.45
N LYS A 26 11.21 -2.96 -6.27
CA LYS A 26 11.42 -4.30 -5.72
C LYS A 26 10.68 -5.36 -6.51
N ASP A 27 11.37 -6.46 -6.80
CA ASP A 27 10.84 -7.65 -7.49
C ASP A 27 10.29 -8.70 -6.52
N ASN A 28 9.53 -9.66 -7.06
CA ASN A 28 8.96 -10.81 -6.33
C ASN A 28 8.08 -10.47 -5.11
N ILE A 29 7.51 -9.26 -5.08
CA ILE A 29 6.68 -8.77 -3.98
C ILE A 29 5.20 -8.70 -4.37
N LYS A 30 4.29 -8.85 -3.40
CA LYS A 30 2.85 -8.72 -3.64
C LYS A 30 2.49 -7.29 -4.05
N VAL A 31 2.07 -7.13 -5.31
CA VAL A 31 1.66 -5.87 -5.94
C VAL A 31 0.14 -5.89 -6.11
N LEU A 32 -0.58 -5.89 -4.99
CA LEU A 32 -2.03 -6.10 -4.95
C LEU A 32 -2.79 -4.93 -4.31
N TYR A 33 -2.08 -3.84 -3.97
CA TYR A 33 -2.67 -2.72 -3.27
C TYR A 33 -2.88 -1.56 -4.23
N GLU A 34 -4.13 -1.35 -4.63
CA GLU A 34 -4.49 -0.22 -5.47
C GLU A 34 -4.33 1.10 -4.70
N LYS A 35 -3.61 2.04 -5.30
CA LYS A 35 -3.63 3.46 -4.92
C LYS A 35 -3.53 4.34 -6.14
N GLU A 36 -4.13 5.51 -6.03
CA GLU A 36 -3.93 6.59 -6.98
C GLU A 36 -2.63 7.31 -6.64
N VAL A 37 -1.70 7.30 -7.59
CA VAL A 37 -0.46 8.07 -7.57
C VAL A 37 -0.44 8.83 -8.88
N ASP A 38 -0.35 10.17 -8.81
CA ASP A 38 -0.31 11.05 -9.98
C ASP A 38 -1.50 10.86 -10.96
N GLY A 39 -2.70 10.63 -10.41
CA GLY A 39 -3.94 10.46 -11.19
C GLY A 39 -4.11 9.09 -11.85
N GLN A 40 -3.16 8.16 -11.66
CA GLN A 40 -3.25 6.80 -12.18
C GLN A 40 -3.44 5.78 -11.04
N LYS A 41 -4.41 4.88 -11.22
CA LYS A 41 -4.63 3.75 -10.32
C LYS A 41 -3.55 2.71 -10.54
N LEU A 42 -2.57 2.68 -9.65
CA LEU A 42 -1.47 1.72 -9.70
C LEU A 42 -1.61 0.68 -8.61
N ASN A 43 -1.35 -0.56 -8.99
CA ASN A 43 -1.12 -1.62 -8.03
C ASN A 43 0.27 -1.45 -7.42
N ILE A 44 0.33 -1.35 -6.10
CA ILE A 44 1.52 -1.05 -5.33
C ILE A 44 1.87 -2.24 -4.43
N CYS A 45 3.15 -2.34 -4.07
CA CYS A 45 3.61 -3.35 -3.14
C CYS A 45 3.13 -3.12 -1.69
N LYS A 46 3.11 -4.21 -0.91
CA LYS A 46 2.85 -4.20 0.54
C LYS A 46 3.63 -3.09 1.29
N TYR A 47 4.91 -2.90 0.98
CA TYR A 47 5.75 -1.97 1.73
C TYR A 47 5.41 -0.52 1.45
N CYS A 48 5.17 -0.16 0.19
CA CYS A 48 4.80 1.20 -0.19
C CYS A 48 3.41 1.56 0.38
N ASN A 49 2.44 0.63 0.39
CA ASN A 49 1.17 0.88 1.08
C ASN A 49 1.37 1.12 2.59
N ALA A 50 2.23 0.33 3.25
CA ALA A 50 2.56 0.54 4.66
C ALA A 50 3.30 1.86 4.91
N ALA A 51 4.23 2.24 4.03
CA ALA A 51 4.98 3.49 4.11
C ALA A 51 4.04 4.70 3.97
N MET A 52 3.11 4.67 3.03
CA MET A 52 2.11 5.74 2.85
C MET A 52 1.19 5.86 4.07
N LYS A 53 0.73 4.74 4.62
CA LYS A 53 -0.06 4.73 5.87
C LYS A 53 0.74 5.26 7.06
N ASN A 54 2.02 4.91 7.15
CA ASN A 54 2.89 5.40 8.21
C ASN A 54 3.21 6.88 8.08
N LYS A 55 3.36 7.40 6.85
CA LYS A 55 3.49 8.84 6.59
C LYS A 55 2.24 9.59 7.03
N ALA A 56 1.06 9.16 6.58
CA ALA A 56 -0.22 9.76 6.98
C ALA A 56 -0.42 9.73 8.51
N ARG A 57 -0.05 8.63 9.17
CA ARG A 57 -0.11 8.53 10.64
C ARG A 57 0.91 9.43 11.34
N LYS A 58 2.11 9.62 10.77
CA LYS A 58 3.12 10.55 11.31
C LYS A 58 2.67 12.00 11.17
N GLU A 59 2.12 12.37 10.03
CA GLU A 59 1.56 13.71 9.78
C GLU A 59 0.39 13.99 10.74
N ALA A 60 -0.51 13.03 10.94
CA ALA A 60 -1.60 13.13 11.92
C ALA A 60 -1.12 13.25 13.38
N LYS A 61 0.10 12.78 13.70
CA LYS A 61 0.69 12.89 15.04
C LYS A 61 1.62 14.09 15.21
N ALA A 62 2.05 14.72 14.11
CA ALA A 62 2.94 15.87 14.08
C ALA A 62 2.20 17.20 14.05
N ALA A 63 0.87 17.20 14.22
CA ALA A 63 0.11 18.36 14.64
C ALA A 63 0.01 18.36 16.19
N PRO A 64 0.96 18.95 16.93
CA PRO A 64 0.74 19.26 18.32
C PRO A 64 -0.26 20.42 18.45
N ALA A 65 -1.23 20.22 19.34
CA ALA A 65 -1.89 21.23 20.18
C ALA A 65 -2.02 22.67 19.63
N ALA A 66 -3.13 22.96 18.95
CA ALA A 66 -3.61 24.33 18.77
C ALA A 66 -5.15 24.36 18.73
N ALA A 67 -5.79 23.94 19.83
CA ALA A 67 -7.19 24.25 20.15
C ALA A 67 -7.55 23.63 21.51
N ALA A 68 -7.12 24.28 22.58
CA ALA A 68 -7.74 24.24 23.89
C ALA A 68 -7.22 25.48 24.64
N GLU A 69 -7.63 26.64 24.14
CA GLU A 69 -7.70 27.87 24.93
C GLU A 69 -9.18 28.05 25.34
#